data_AF-A0AAW1D038-F1
#
_entry.id   AF-A0AAW1D038-F1
#
_cell.length_a   1.000
_cell.length_b   1.000
_cell.length_c   1.000
_cell.angle_alpha   90.00
_cell.angle_beta   90.00
_cell.angle_gamma   90.00
#
_symmetry.space_group_name_H-M   'P 1'
#
loop_
_entity.id
_entity.type
_entity.pdbx_description
1 polymer ?
#
loop_
_entity_poly.entity_id
_entity_poly.type
_entity_poly.pdbx_seq_one_letter_code
_entity_poly.pdbx_strand_id
1 'polypeptide(L)'
;MPNFLSDRDDLSHDPEDSSTASVLGVLSSAMNLLRRCRVNAALTIQLFSQLFHYVNVWAFNKVVAPNSIYCSRSWGLRLKARLAQIEVWAERQGLELAAECHLARLMQAAHLLQAPKYTCDDLATLSSSCFKLNSLQLRALLQRYQCSPDEPRIPHEIVDNVVRVAENLADELARSDGREVRLEEEPELALPFLLPEDGYSCEVVRGVPPGLVDFIAPLQHAGLCRLTAQPTSNGLWTVYMGASNSMVRSPSAMSNRSAGFLPTQQEPEVQIIKLHKSNNGMGLSIVAARVSTYT
;
A
#
# COMPACT_ATOMS: atom_id res chain seq x y z
N MET A 1 -11.91 8.27 -11.12
CA MET A 1 -13.09 7.58 -10.54
C MET A 1 -14.29 8.53 -10.56
N PRO A 2 -14.83 8.88 -11.74
CA PRO A 2 -15.78 10.00 -11.88
C PRO A 2 -17.04 9.86 -11.01
N ASN A 3 -17.52 8.63 -10.77
CA ASN A 3 -18.74 8.39 -10.00
C ASN A 3 -18.56 8.60 -8.48
N PHE A 4 -17.32 8.49 -7.96
CA PHE A 4 -17.05 8.57 -6.52
C PHE A 4 -17.32 9.96 -5.93
N LEU A 5 -17.25 11.01 -6.74
CA LEU A 5 -17.64 12.39 -6.40
C LEU A 5 -18.88 12.83 -7.17
N SER A 6 -19.81 11.90 -7.46
CA SER A 6 -21.11 12.24 -8.03
C SER A 6 -22.08 12.78 -6.97
N ASP A 7 -23.04 13.60 -7.40
CA ASP A 7 -24.07 14.20 -6.53
C ASP A 7 -25.17 13.22 -6.10
N ARG A 8 -25.14 11.95 -6.55
CA ARG A 8 -26.13 10.94 -6.17
C ARG A 8 -26.05 10.70 -4.66
N ASP A 9 -27.15 10.91 -3.98
CA ASP A 9 -27.30 10.49 -2.59
C ASP A 9 -27.44 8.96 -2.58
N ASP A 10 -26.50 8.28 -1.91
CA ASP A 10 -26.47 6.82 -1.74
C ASP A 10 -27.55 6.36 -0.72
N LEU A 11 -28.77 6.90 -0.85
CA LEU A 11 -29.95 6.60 -0.03
C LEU A 11 -30.69 5.34 -0.50
N SER A 12 -30.41 4.87 -1.72
CA SER A 12 -30.94 3.60 -2.21
C SER A 12 -30.27 2.45 -1.47
N HIS A 13 -31.09 1.54 -0.93
CA HIS A 13 -30.61 0.35 -0.19
C HIS A 13 -29.90 -0.68 -1.10
N ASP A 14 -29.84 -0.40 -2.41
CA ASP A 14 -29.20 -1.25 -3.41
C ASP A 14 -27.68 -0.99 -3.48
N PRO A 15 -26.83 -1.95 -3.06
CA PRO A 15 -25.38 -1.77 -3.04
C PRO A 15 -24.76 -1.58 -4.43
N GLU A 16 -25.42 -2.06 -5.49
CA GLU A 16 -24.89 -2.03 -6.85
C GLU A 16 -25.01 -0.65 -7.51
N ASP A 17 -25.91 0.20 -7.03
CA ASP A 17 -26.21 1.52 -7.61
C ASP A 17 -25.54 2.69 -6.85
N SER A 18 -24.70 2.35 -5.86
CA SER A 18 -23.98 3.33 -5.06
C SER A 18 -22.83 4.00 -5.84
N SER A 19 -22.57 5.27 -5.54
CA SER A 19 -21.43 6.07 -6.01
C SER A 19 -20.07 5.39 -5.75
N THR A 20 -20.02 4.51 -4.74
CA THR A 20 -18.86 3.71 -4.35
C THR A 20 -18.76 2.37 -5.06
N ALA A 21 -19.83 1.88 -5.71
CA ALA A 21 -19.93 0.53 -6.26
C ALA A 21 -18.82 0.24 -7.28
N SER A 22 -18.52 1.20 -8.17
CA SER A 22 -17.44 1.05 -9.15
C SER A 22 -16.06 0.88 -8.51
N VAL A 23 -15.77 1.63 -7.44
CA VAL A 23 -14.50 1.54 -6.71
C VAL A 23 -14.42 0.19 -5.99
N LEU A 24 -15.47 -0.18 -5.24
CA LEU A 24 -15.54 -1.46 -4.54
C LEU A 24 -15.48 -2.67 -5.50
N GLY A 25 -16.06 -2.55 -6.69
CA GLY A 25 -16.00 -3.57 -7.74
C GLY A 25 -14.56 -3.80 -8.24
N VAL A 26 -13.81 -2.72 -8.45
CA VAL A 26 -12.38 -2.81 -8.80
C VAL A 26 -11.56 -3.43 -7.67
N LEU A 27 -11.74 -2.95 -6.43
CA LEU A 27 -11.04 -3.48 -5.26
C LEU A 27 -11.33 -4.98 -5.06
N SER A 28 -12.60 -5.39 -5.18
CA SER A 28 -13.02 -6.78 -5.08
C SER A 28 -12.45 -7.65 -6.20
N SER A 29 -12.46 -7.15 -7.43
CA SER A 29 -11.89 -7.86 -8.58
C SER A 29 -10.39 -8.06 -8.44
N ALA A 30 -9.67 -7.02 -8.00
CA ALA A 30 -8.24 -7.10 -7.70
C ALA A 30 -7.96 -8.14 -6.60
N MET A 31 -8.70 -8.10 -5.48
CA MET A 31 -8.52 -9.06 -4.39
C MET A 31 -8.77 -10.50 -4.83
N ASN A 32 -9.83 -10.72 -5.61
CA ASN A 32 -10.17 -12.03 -6.15
C ASN A 32 -9.06 -12.56 -7.08
N LEU A 33 -8.50 -11.70 -7.94
CA LEU A 33 -7.39 -12.07 -8.81
C LEU A 33 -6.15 -12.46 -8.00
N LEU A 34 -5.75 -11.63 -7.03
CA LEU A 34 -4.57 -11.90 -6.18
C LEU A 34 -4.71 -13.22 -5.41
N ARG A 35 -5.90 -13.51 -4.87
CA ARG A 35 -6.20 -14.79 -4.20
C ARG A 35 -6.13 -15.97 -5.16
N ARG A 36 -6.71 -15.86 -6.36
CA ARG A 36 -6.66 -16.91 -7.39
C ARG A 36 -5.22 -17.20 -7.83
N CYS A 37 -4.42 -16.15 -7.97
CA CYS A 37 -3.00 -16.25 -8.30
C CYS A 37 -2.10 -16.61 -7.10
N ARG A 38 -2.68 -16.78 -5.90
CA ARG A 38 -1.96 -17.08 -4.65
C ARG A 38 -0.81 -16.11 -4.38
N VAL A 39 -1.02 -14.83 -4.66
CA VAL A 39 -0.03 -13.79 -4.41
C VAL A 39 0.19 -13.68 -2.89
N ASN A 40 1.45 -13.48 -2.49
CA ASN A 40 1.82 -13.33 -1.08
C ASN A 40 1.01 -12.18 -0.42
N ALA A 41 0.62 -12.37 0.84
CA ALA A 41 -0.17 -11.40 1.59
C ALA A 41 0.52 -10.04 1.73
N ALA A 42 1.84 -10.01 1.96
CA ALA A 42 2.60 -8.76 2.06
C ALA A 42 2.61 -7.97 0.73
N LEU A 43 2.68 -8.65 -0.42
CA LEU A 43 2.55 -8.02 -1.73
C LEU A 43 1.11 -7.51 -1.96
N THR A 44 0.13 -8.27 -1.49
CA THR A 44 -1.29 -7.88 -1.54
C THR A 44 -1.53 -6.60 -0.73
N ILE A 45 -1.03 -6.52 0.51
CA ILE A 45 -1.14 -5.34 1.37
C ILE A 45 -0.46 -4.13 0.71
N GLN A 46 0.74 -4.30 0.14
CA GLN A 46 1.46 -3.22 -0.55
C GLN A 46 0.67 -2.69 -1.77
N LEU A 47 0.08 -3.58 -2.57
CA LEU A 47 -0.76 -3.17 -3.69
C LEU A 47 -2.01 -2.41 -3.22
N PHE A 48 -2.71 -2.92 -2.20
CA PHE A 48 -3.89 -2.22 -1.68
C PHE A 48 -3.55 -0.90 -0.99
N SER A 49 -2.38 -0.78 -0.38
CA SER A 49 -1.86 0.50 0.14
C SER A 49 -1.77 1.55 -0.96
N GLN A 50 -1.24 1.18 -2.13
CA GLN A 50 -1.19 2.05 -3.31
C GLN A 50 -2.59 2.41 -3.84
N LEU A 51 -3.51 1.43 -3.89
CA LEU A 51 -4.88 1.68 -4.35
C LEU A 51 -5.67 2.61 -3.41
N PHE A 52 -5.56 2.42 -2.10
CA PHE A 52 -6.19 3.30 -1.11
C PHE A 52 -5.60 4.71 -1.17
N HIS A 53 -4.28 4.83 -1.27
CA HIS A 53 -3.63 6.12 -1.46
C HIS A 53 -4.09 6.81 -2.73
N TYR A 54 -4.23 6.07 -3.83
CA TYR A 54 -4.75 6.62 -5.09
C TYR A 54 -6.18 7.17 -4.92
N VAL A 55 -7.07 6.45 -4.23
CA VAL A 55 -8.42 6.95 -3.90
C VAL A 55 -8.31 8.25 -3.10
N ASN A 56 -7.47 8.27 -2.05
CA ASN A 56 -7.24 9.43 -1.21
C ASN A 56 -6.76 10.64 -2.02
N VAL A 57 -5.66 10.52 -2.77
CA VAL A 57 -5.09 11.59 -3.59
C VAL A 57 -6.11 12.10 -4.59
N TRP A 58 -6.73 11.19 -5.34
CA TRP A 58 -7.63 11.55 -6.43
C TRP A 58 -8.83 12.36 -5.92
N ALA A 59 -9.46 11.92 -4.82
CA ALA A 59 -10.61 12.61 -4.26
C ALA A 59 -10.19 13.86 -3.48
N PHE A 60 -9.14 13.80 -2.66
CA PHE A 60 -8.68 14.93 -1.86
C PHE A 60 -8.26 16.12 -2.74
N ASN A 61 -7.47 15.88 -3.80
CA ASN A 61 -7.03 16.95 -4.69
C ASN A 61 -8.20 17.63 -5.43
N LYS A 62 -9.28 16.88 -5.70
CA LYS A 62 -10.52 17.46 -6.23
C LYS A 62 -11.24 18.30 -5.19
N VAL A 63 -11.28 17.84 -3.93
CA VAL A 63 -11.89 18.60 -2.82
C VAL A 63 -11.14 19.91 -2.58
N VAL A 64 -9.81 19.92 -2.62
CA VAL A 64 -8.99 21.13 -2.41
C VAL A 64 -8.66 21.90 -3.69
N ALA A 65 -9.32 21.63 -4.81
CA ALA A 65 -9.15 22.41 -6.03
C ALA A 65 -9.71 23.85 -5.89
N PRO A 66 -9.15 24.86 -6.58
CA PRO A 66 -9.58 26.27 -6.43
C PRO A 66 -11.08 26.53 -6.61
N ASN A 67 -11.73 25.82 -7.56
CA ASN A 67 -13.15 25.95 -7.87
C ASN A 67 -13.98 24.76 -7.36
N SER A 68 -13.53 24.14 -6.26
CA SER A 68 -14.19 22.97 -5.70
C SER A 68 -15.57 23.30 -5.17
N ILE A 69 -16.54 22.46 -5.55
CA ILE A 69 -17.91 22.48 -5.00
C ILE A 69 -18.07 21.55 -3.80
N TYR A 70 -17.00 20.85 -3.40
CA TYR A 70 -17.04 19.76 -2.43
C TYR A 70 -16.80 20.19 -0.99
N CYS A 71 -16.46 21.47 -0.76
CA CYS A 71 -16.22 21.99 0.58
C CYS A 71 -17.54 22.42 1.23
N SER A 72 -18.41 21.48 1.59
CA SER A 72 -19.66 21.74 2.32
C SER A 72 -19.96 20.64 3.34
N ARG A 73 -20.85 20.89 4.31
CA ARG A 73 -21.28 19.86 5.26
C ARG A 73 -21.90 18.65 4.58
N SER A 74 -22.74 18.87 3.57
CA SER A 74 -23.39 17.79 2.81
C SER A 74 -22.35 16.89 2.12
N TRP A 75 -21.32 17.48 1.53
CA TRP A 75 -20.22 16.73 0.94
C TRP A 75 -19.35 16.04 1.98
N GLY A 76 -19.11 16.65 3.14
CA GLY A 76 -18.46 16.00 4.28
C GLY A 76 -19.18 14.70 4.70
N LEU A 77 -20.50 14.75 4.80
CA LEU A 77 -21.33 13.57 5.11
C LEU A 77 -21.27 12.50 4.02
N ARG A 78 -21.38 12.89 2.74
CA ARG A 78 -21.28 11.97 1.61
C ARG A 78 -19.92 11.29 1.53
N LEU A 79 -18.83 12.05 1.65
CA LEU A 79 -17.47 11.52 1.64
C LEU A 79 -17.26 10.53 2.79
N LYS A 80 -17.69 10.89 4.00
CA LYS A 80 -17.59 10.00 5.16
C LYS A 80 -18.35 8.69 4.94
N ALA A 81 -19.58 8.76 4.44
CA ALA A 81 -20.38 7.56 4.18
C ALA A 81 -19.72 6.65 3.13
N ARG A 82 -19.19 7.23 2.04
CA ARG A 82 -18.51 6.51 0.97
C ARG A 82 -17.21 5.87 1.46
N LEU A 83 -16.41 6.59 2.24
CA LEU A 83 -15.17 6.06 2.81
C LEU A 83 -15.44 4.95 3.82
N ALA A 84 -16.49 5.07 4.65
CA ALA A 84 -16.90 4.02 5.56
C ALA A 84 -17.26 2.71 4.82
N GLN A 85 -17.86 2.77 3.64
CA GLN A 85 -18.09 1.57 2.83
C GLN A 85 -16.78 0.91 2.37
N ILE A 86 -15.76 1.71 2.02
CA ILE A 86 -14.43 1.21 1.67
C ILE A 86 -13.73 0.60 2.88
N GLU A 87 -13.81 1.25 4.05
CA GLU A 87 -13.24 0.75 5.31
C GLU A 87 -13.87 -0.59 5.72
N VAL A 88 -15.22 -0.68 5.71
CA VAL A 88 -15.94 -1.93 6.00
C VAL A 88 -15.57 -3.03 5.02
N TRP A 89 -15.38 -2.69 3.73
CA TRP A 89 -14.91 -3.66 2.76
C TRP A 89 -13.48 -4.12 3.07
N ALA A 90 -12.58 -3.20 3.40
CA ALA A 90 -11.18 -3.47 3.69
C ALA A 90 -11.02 -4.34 4.94
N GLU A 91 -11.77 -4.07 6.01
CA GLU A 91 -11.82 -4.87 7.22
C GLU A 91 -12.20 -6.33 6.92
N ARG A 92 -13.22 -6.56 6.08
CA ARG A 92 -13.61 -7.91 5.64
C ARG A 92 -12.52 -8.64 4.84
N GLN A 93 -11.56 -7.91 4.28
CA GLN A 93 -10.42 -8.49 3.56
C GLN A 93 -9.14 -8.60 4.43
N GLY A 94 -9.14 -8.11 5.67
CA GLY A 94 -7.95 -8.02 6.51
C GLY A 94 -6.99 -6.90 6.08
N LEU A 95 -7.54 -5.80 5.56
CA LEU A 95 -6.80 -4.65 5.02
C LEU A 95 -7.12 -3.35 5.78
N GLU A 96 -7.73 -3.43 6.95
CA GLU A 96 -8.20 -2.30 7.76
C GLU A 96 -7.08 -1.31 8.07
N LEU A 97 -5.91 -1.78 8.50
CA LEU A 97 -4.78 -0.90 8.85
C LEU A 97 -4.23 -0.14 7.64
N ALA A 98 -4.20 -0.79 6.46
CA ALA A 98 -3.77 -0.15 5.23
C ALA A 98 -4.80 0.90 4.77
N ALA A 99 -6.09 0.59 4.86
CA ALA A 99 -7.16 1.53 4.52
C ALA A 99 -7.15 2.74 5.46
N GLU A 100 -7.11 2.52 6.78
CA GLU A 100 -7.04 3.57 7.80
C GLU A 100 -5.83 4.49 7.55
N CYS A 101 -4.65 3.91 7.31
CA CYS A 101 -3.44 4.68 7.07
C CYS A 101 -3.52 5.55 5.81
N HIS A 102 -3.93 4.94 4.68
CA HIS A 102 -3.82 5.58 3.36
C HIS A 102 -5.05 6.39 2.95
N LEU A 103 -6.17 6.28 3.67
CA LEU A 103 -7.36 7.13 3.49
C LEU A 103 -7.48 8.24 4.55
N ALA A 104 -6.58 8.25 5.56
CA ALA A 104 -6.67 9.12 6.73
C ALA A 104 -6.88 10.60 6.40
N ARG A 105 -6.20 11.12 5.39
CA ARG A 105 -6.24 12.55 5.07
C ARG A 105 -7.59 12.97 4.51
N LEU A 106 -8.12 12.22 3.55
CA LEU A 106 -9.47 12.45 3.03
C LEU A 106 -10.54 12.21 4.10
N MET A 107 -10.35 11.23 4.99
CA MET A 107 -11.23 11.00 6.14
C MET A 107 -11.25 12.18 7.11
N GLN A 108 -10.08 12.74 7.44
CA GLN A 108 -9.99 13.93 8.28
C GLN A 108 -10.55 15.17 7.59
N ALA A 109 -10.42 15.30 6.27
CA ALA A 109 -11.06 16.37 5.51
C ALA A 109 -12.59 16.26 5.58
N ALA A 110 -13.14 15.06 5.37
CA ALA A 110 -14.57 14.80 5.51
C ALA A 110 -15.04 15.11 6.95
N HIS A 111 -14.24 14.76 7.96
CA HIS A 111 -14.51 15.10 9.36
C HIS A 111 -14.51 16.61 9.62
N LEU A 112 -13.52 17.34 9.10
CA LEU A 112 -13.46 18.79 9.20
C LEU A 112 -14.70 19.43 8.59
N LEU A 113 -15.15 18.99 7.42
CA LEU A 113 -16.30 19.57 6.70
C LEU A 113 -17.62 19.43 7.46
N GLN A 114 -17.81 18.38 8.26
CA GLN A 114 -19.04 18.14 9.03
C GLN A 114 -19.00 18.65 10.48
N ALA A 115 -17.82 18.83 11.06
CA ALA A 115 -17.67 19.21 12.46
C ALA A 115 -18.08 20.68 12.70
N PRO A 116 -18.52 21.04 13.92
CA PRO A 116 -18.65 22.45 14.34
C PRO A 116 -17.31 23.20 14.19
N LYS A 117 -17.36 24.48 13.80
CA LYS A 117 -16.15 25.28 13.47
C LYS A 117 -16.29 26.74 13.92
N TYR A 118 -16.95 26.99 15.06
CA TYR A 118 -17.41 28.34 15.40
C TYR A 118 -16.89 28.86 16.74
N THR A 119 -16.47 27.97 17.63
CA THR A 119 -15.95 28.31 18.96
C THR A 119 -14.49 27.90 19.13
N CYS A 120 -13.79 28.44 20.13
CA CYS A 120 -12.43 28.02 20.45
C CYS A 120 -12.35 26.55 20.88
N ASP A 121 -13.38 26.02 21.53
CA ASP A 121 -13.44 24.61 21.94
C ASP A 121 -13.59 23.68 20.73
N ASP A 122 -14.38 24.09 19.74
CA ASP A 122 -14.46 23.40 18.45
C ASP A 122 -13.08 23.31 17.81
N LEU A 123 -12.28 24.38 17.88
CA LEU A 123 -10.94 24.42 17.31
C LEU A 123 -9.95 23.49 17.99
N ALA A 124 -9.99 23.40 19.32
CA ALA A 124 -9.17 22.44 20.05
C ALA A 124 -9.49 21.01 19.59
N THR A 125 -10.78 20.70 19.44
CA THR A 125 -11.25 19.41 18.94
C THR A 125 -10.77 19.15 17.51
N LEU A 126 -10.97 20.10 16.59
CA LEU A 126 -10.51 19.98 15.20
C LEU A 126 -8.99 19.82 15.08
N SER A 127 -8.22 20.58 15.87
CA SER A 127 -6.75 20.52 15.83
C SER A 127 -6.25 19.14 16.28
N SER A 128 -6.94 18.49 17.23
CA SER A 128 -6.61 17.14 17.66
C SER A 128 -7.08 16.04 16.72
N SER A 129 -8.22 16.21 16.03
CA SER A 129 -8.77 15.18 15.12
C SER A 129 -8.25 15.26 13.69
N CYS A 130 -7.79 16.44 13.24
CA CYS A 130 -7.37 16.71 11.86
C CYS A 130 -5.84 16.85 11.67
N PHE A 131 -5.05 16.12 12.47
CA PHE A 131 -3.59 16.24 12.52
C PHE A 131 -2.82 15.77 11.25
N LYS A 132 -3.48 15.09 10.29
CA LYS A 132 -2.88 14.70 9.00
C LYS A 132 -2.99 15.81 7.95
N LEU A 133 -3.83 16.82 8.17
CA LEU A 133 -3.99 17.97 7.29
C LEU A 133 -2.96 19.04 7.63
N ASN A 134 -2.25 19.53 6.62
CA ASN A 134 -1.27 20.60 6.77
C ASN A 134 -1.94 21.99 6.73
N SER A 135 -1.16 23.03 7.00
CA SER A 135 -1.64 24.43 7.06
C SER A 135 -2.33 24.89 5.78
N LEU A 136 -1.76 24.57 4.62
CA LEU A 136 -2.30 24.94 3.30
C LEU A 136 -3.63 24.25 3.02
N GLN A 137 -3.71 22.97 3.36
CA GLN A 137 -4.90 22.12 3.21
C GLN A 137 -6.04 22.62 4.10
N LEU A 138 -5.78 22.89 5.39
CA LEU A 138 -6.77 23.45 6.29
C LEU A 138 -7.26 24.82 5.84
N ARG A 139 -6.33 25.71 5.44
CA ARG A 139 -6.69 27.04 4.91
C ARG A 139 -7.62 26.92 3.70
N ALA A 140 -7.28 26.06 2.74
CA ALA A 140 -8.10 25.87 1.55
C ALA A 140 -9.49 25.30 1.86
N LEU A 141 -9.58 24.27 2.71
CA LEU A 141 -10.85 23.65 3.09
C LEU A 141 -11.77 24.62 3.83
N LEU A 142 -11.22 25.43 4.74
CA LEU A 142 -11.99 26.38 5.55
C LEU A 142 -12.39 27.65 4.77
N GLN A 143 -11.47 28.22 3.98
CA GLN A 143 -11.77 29.43 3.20
C GLN A 143 -12.76 29.18 2.06
N ARG A 144 -12.76 27.96 1.51
CA ARG A 144 -13.66 27.56 0.42
C ARG A 144 -14.93 26.87 0.91
N TYR A 145 -15.11 26.80 2.22
CA TYR A 145 -16.29 26.18 2.82
C TYR A 145 -17.56 26.93 2.43
N GLN A 146 -18.52 26.20 1.87
CA GLN A 146 -19.83 26.69 1.45
C GLN A 146 -20.82 26.44 2.59
N CYS A 147 -21.05 27.46 3.41
CA CYS A 147 -22.04 27.42 4.49
C CYS A 147 -23.45 27.24 3.91
N SER A 148 -24.19 26.28 4.44
CA SER A 148 -25.63 26.16 4.18
C SER A 148 -26.41 27.34 4.81
N PRO A 149 -27.66 27.62 4.39
CA PRO A 149 -28.45 28.72 4.95
C PRO A 149 -28.67 28.66 6.46
N ASP A 150 -28.61 27.47 7.05
CA ASP A 150 -28.72 27.19 8.49
C ASP A 150 -27.38 27.28 9.25
N GLU A 151 -26.28 27.54 8.55
CA GLU A 151 -24.94 27.61 9.13
C GLU A 151 -24.41 29.05 9.19
N PRO A 152 -23.83 29.49 10.32
CA PRO A 152 -23.14 30.77 10.37
C PRO A 152 -21.87 30.72 9.51
N ARG A 153 -21.43 31.89 9.04
CA ARG A 153 -20.14 32.00 8.35
C ARG A 153 -19.00 31.69 9.32
N ILE A 154 -17.97 31.00 8.83
CA ILE A 154 -16.77 30.73 9.61
C ILE A 154 -16.02 32.06 9.82
N PRO A 155 -15.75 32.47 11.08
CA PRO A 155 -14.99 33.68 11.35
C PRO A 155 -13.53 33.57 10.83
N HIS A 156 -12.98 34.66 10.30
CA HIS A 156 -11.60 34.65 9.76
C HIS A 156 -10.56 34.33 10.83
N GLU A 157 -10.75 34.82 12.05
CA GLU A 157 -9.86 34.56 13.20
C GLU A 157 -9.76 33.06 13.52
N ILE A 158 -10.87 32.34 13.37
CA ILE A 158 -10.94 30.89 13.59
C ILE A 158 -10.07 30.17 12.53
N VAL A 159 -10.16 30.60 11.27
CA VAL A 159 -9.34 30.06 10.18
C VAL A 159 -7.87 30.31 10.46
N ASP A 160 -7.48 31.55 10.77
CA ASP A 160 -6.07 31.90 11.00
C ASP A 160 -5.49 31.19 12.23
N ASN A 161 -6.28 31.00 13.29
CA ASN A 161 -5.86 30.25 14.47
C ASN A 161 -5.57 28.78 14.15
N VAL A 162 -6.46 28.10 13.42
CA VAL A 162 -6.27 26.68 13.05
C VAL A 162 -5.08 26.52 12.13
N VAL A 163 -4.93 27.41 11.16
CA VAL A 163 -3.80 27.37 10.23
C VAL A 163 -2.48 27.56 10.98
N ARG A 164 -2.41 28.53 11.89
CA ARG A 164 -1.23 28.76 12.74
C ARG A 164 -0.88 27.55 13.59
N VAL A 165 -1.87 26.84 14.13
CA VAL A 165 -1.62 25.60 14.89
C VAL A 165 -1.03 24.52 13.98
N ALA A 166 -1.58 24.34 12.78
CA ALA A 166 -1.06 23.36 11.82
C ALA A 166 0.33 23.71 11.27
N GLU A 167 0.66 24.99 11.11
CA GLU A 167 2.00 25.47 10.75
C GLU A 167 3.06 25.03 11.76
N ASN A 168 2.72 25.00 13.05
CA ASN A 168 3.63 24.60 14.12
C ASN A 168 3.65 23.08 14.37
N LEU A 169 2.64 22.34 13.89
CA LEU A 169 2.51 20.90 14.17
C LEU A 169 2.69 20.07 12.91
N ALA A 170 1.73 20.12 11.99
CA ALA A 170 1.69 19.28 10.80
C ALA A 170 2.79 19.68 9.79
N ASP A 171 3.03 20.98 9.62
CA ASP A 171 4.03 21.48 8.69
C ASP A 171 5.46 21.26 9.21
N GLU A 172 5.71 21.51 10.51
CA GLU A 172 7.01 21.21 11.12
C GLU A 172 7.32 19.72 11.06
N LEU A 173 6.33 18.86 11.33
CA LEU A 173 6.47 17.41 11.18
C LEU A 173 6.74 17.00 9.72
N ALA A 174 6.08 17.63 8.75
CA ALA A 174 6.36 17.38 7.35
C ALA A 174 7.80 17.76 6.99
N ARG A 175 8.26 18.94 7.42
CA ARG A 175 9.64 19.42 7.17
C ARG A 175 10.69 18.55 7.86
N SER A 176 10.44 18.07 9.08
CA SER A 176 11.37 17.18 9.80
C SER A 176 11.48 15.80 9.13
N ASP A 177 10.42 15.33 8.50
CA ASP A 177 10.42 14.14 7.64
C ASP A 177 11.04 14.39 6.24
N GLY A 178 11.52 15.60 5.95
CA GLY A 178 12.06 15.97 4.64
C GLY A 178 11.00 16.12 3.53
N ARG A 179 9.73 16.27 3.91
CA ARG A 179 8.59 16.45 2.98
C ARG A 179 8.26 17.93 2.81
N GLU A 180 7.93 18.32 1.59
CA GLU A 180 7.46 19.68 1.30
C GLU A 180 5.99 19.84 1.73
N VAL A 181 5.66 21.02 2.28
CA VAL A 181 4.27 21.38 2.59
C VAL A 181 3.59 21.84 1.31
N ARG A 182 2.65 21.05 0.81
CA ARG A 182 1.89 21.32 -0.43
C ARG A 182 0.39 21.26 -0.17
N LEU A 183 -0.37 22.00 -0.98
CA LEU A 183 -1.83 21.95 -0.95
C LEU A 183 -2.35 20.58 -1.43
N GLU A 184 -1.88 20.15 -2.59
CA GLU A 184 -2.25 18.87 -3.18
C GLU A 184 -1.42 17.72 -2.63
N GLU A 185 -2.04 16.56 -2.55
CA GLU A 185 -1.41 15.30 -2.23
C GLU A 185 -0.55 14.79 -3.38
N GLU A 186 0.60 14.20 -3.02
CA GLU A 186 1.51 13.60 -3.98
C GLU A 186 0.92 12.30 -4.56
N PRO A 187 0.82 12.15 -5.89
CA PRO A 187 0.31 10.94 -6.52
C PRO A 187 1.13 9.69 -6.23
N GLU A 188 2.43 9.86 -6.04
CA GLU A 188 3.36 8.77 -5.77
C GLU A 188 3.41 8.48 -4.28
N LEU A 189 3.03 7.26 -3.90
CA LEU A 189 3.24 6.76 -2.54
C LEU A 189 4.62 6.12 -2.47
N ALA A 190 5.57 6.83 -1.84
CA ALA A 190 6.96 6.41 -1.64
C ALA A 190 7.09 5.30 -0.56
N LEU A 191 6.39 4.18 -0.72
CA LEU A 191 6.61 2.99 0.08
C LEU A 191 7.75 2.16 -0.53
N PRO A 192 8.75 1.73 0.27
CA PRO A 192 9.73 0.77 -0.21
C PRO A 192 9.02 -0.54 -0.57
N PHE A 193 9.38 -1.11 -1.71
CA PHE A 193 8.88 -2.42 -2.09
C PHE A 193 9.53 -3.48 -1.20
N LEU A 194 8.72 -4.12 -0.37
CA LEU A 194 9.14 -5.17 0.55
C LEU A 194 8.91 -6.52 -0.13
N LEU A 195 10.00 -7.24 -0.41
CA LEU A 195 9.95 -8.63 -0.83
C LEU A 195 9.66 -9.48 0.41
N PRO A 196 8.55 -10.25 0.44
CA PRO A 196 8.31 -11.19 1.51
C PRO A 196 9.50 -12.16 1.67
N GLU A 197 9.91 -12.41 2.92
CA GLU A 197 10.92 -13.41 3.25
C GLU A 197 10.36 -14.85 3.21
N ASP A 198 9.03 -14.98 3.17
CA ASP A 198 8.36 -16.27 3.00
C ASP A 198 8.75 -16.85 1.64
N GLY A 199 9.51 -17.96 1.67
CA GLY A 199 10.12 -18.55 0.49
C GLY A 199 9.16 -18.71 -0.68
N TYR A 200 9.59 -18.23 -1.84
CA TYR A 200 8.80 -18.31 -3.08
C TYR A 200 8.66 -19.76 -3.52
N SER A 201 7.59 -20.10 -4.25
CA SER A 201 7.40 -21.47 -4.77
C SER A 201 8.60 -21.94 -5.61
N CYS A 202 9.32 -21.02 -6.25
CA CYS A 202 10.53 -21.34 -7.00
C CYS A 202 11.70 -21.81 -6.10
N GLU A 203 11.70 -21.46 -4.81
CA GLU A 203 12.72 -21.90 -3.86
C GLU A 203 12.46 -23.33 -3.35
N VAL A 204 11.20 -23.72 -3.25
CA VAL A 204 10.77 -25.02 -2.71
C VAL A 204 10.55 -26.07 -3.80
N VAL A 205 9.98 -25.66 -4.95
CA VAL A 205 9.69 -26.57 -6.06
C VAL A 205 11.00 -27.01 -6.72
N ARG A 206 11.13 -28.32 -6.89
CA ARG A 206 12.25 -28.95 -7.61
C ARG A 206 11.69 -29.79 -8.76
N GLY A 207 12.30 -29.65 -9.93
CA GLY A 207 11.93 -30.40 -11.12
C GLY A 207 10.58 -29.99 -11.70
N VAL A 208 9.98 -30.89 -12.50
CA VAL A 208 8.70 -30.66 -13.18
C VAL A 208 7.56 -31.04 -12.24
N PRO A 209 6.60 -30.13 -11.94
CA PRO A 209 5.47 -30.44 -11.09
C PRO A 209 4.62 -31.61 -11.63
N PRO A 210 4.17 -32.54 -10.76
CA PRO A 210 3.22 -33.58 -11.15
C PRO A 210 1.96 -32.96 -11.74
N GLY A 211 1.50 -33.48 -12.89
CA GLY A 211 0.33 -32.98 -13.62
C GLY A 211 0.60 -31.84 -14.60
N LEU A 212 1.81 -31.25 -14.63
CA LEU A 212 2.14 -30.26 -15.67
C LEU A 212 2.09 -30.87 -17.08
N VAL A 213 2.52 -32.12 -17.22
CA VAL A 213 2.50 -32.85 -18.49
C VAL A 213 1.06 -33.00 -18.99
N ASP A 214 0.15 -33.44 -18.12
CA ASP A 214 -1.27 -33.62 -18.47
C ASP A 214 -1.95 -32.28 -18.77
N PHE A 215 -1.61 -31.22 -18.03
CA PHE A 215 -2.11 -29.87 -18.26
C PHE A 215 -1.67 -29.32 -19.64
N ILE A 216 -0.43 -29.58 -20.04
CA ILE A 216 0.14 -29.07 -21.30
C ILE A 216 -0.30 -29.93 -22.51
N ALA A 217 -0.68 -31.19 -22.31
CA ALA A 217 -1.00 -32.12 -23.38
C ALA A 217 -2.03 -31.58 -24.41
N PRO A 218 -3.16 -30.94 -24.04
CA PRO A 218 -4.09 -30.37 -25.01
C PRO A 218 -3.46 -29.27 -25.89
N LEU A 219 -2.57 -28.45 -25.32
CA LEU A 219 -1.87 -27.40 -26.05
C LEU A 219 -0.84 -27.97 -27.04
N GLN A 220 -0.21 -29.09 -26.68
CA GLN A 220 0.68 -29.82 -27.60
C GLN A 220 -0.10 -30.46 -28.75
N HIS A 221 -1.26 -31.08 -28.48
CA HIS A 221 -2.13 -31.64 -29.52
C HIS A 221 -2.65 -30.56 -30.48
N ALA A 222 -2.90 -29.34 -29.98
CA ALA A 222 -3.27 -28.19 -30.80
C ALA A 222 -2.09 -27.53 -31.54
N GLY A 223 -0.86 -28.01 -31.37
CA GLY A 223 0.33 -27.44 -32.01
C GLY A 223 0.76 -26.08 -31.47
N LEU A 224 0.22 -25.64 -30.32
CA LEU A 224 0.46 -24.32 -29.74
C LEU A 224 1.75 -24.25 -28.92
N CYS A 225 2.24 -25.39 -28.43
CA CYS A 225 3.48 -25.43 -27.64
C CYS A 225 4.17 -26.80 -27.71
N ARG A 226 5.40 -26.88 -27.21
CA ARG A 226 6.16 -28.13 -27.02
C ARG A 226 6.77 -28.14 -25.62
N LEU A 227 6.52 -29.21 -24.86
CA LEU A 227 7.23 -29.47 -23.60
C LEU A 227 8.50 -30.28 -23.88
N THR A 228 9.62 -29.89 -23.30
CA THR A 228 10.88 -30.66 -23.36
C THR A 228 11.47 -30.72 -21.96
N ALA A 229 11.39 -31.89 -21.33
CA ALA A 229 12.02 -32.11 -20.03
C ALA A 229 13.52 -32.31 -20.22
N GLN A 230 14.33 -31.63 -19.39
CA GLN A 230 15.77 -31.80 -19.38
C GLN A 230 16.17 -32.78 -18.27
N PRO A 231 16.50 -34.04 -18.59
CA PRO A 231 16.74 -35.09 -17.60
C PRO A 231 18.01 -34.87 -16.77
N THR A 232 18.91 -34.01 -17.23
CA THR A 232 20.18 -33.67 -16.58
C THR A 232 20.11 -32.43 -15.70
N SER A 233 18.95 -31.78 -15.59
CA SER A 233 18.79 -30.59 -14.76
C SER A 233 18.94 -30.93 -13.28
N ASN A 234 19.55 -30.02 -12.51
CA ASN A 234 19.64 -30.12 -11.04
C ASN A 234 18.28 -29.86 -10.34
N GLY A 235 17.20 -29.65 -11.12
CA GLY A 235 15.86 -29.43 -10.62
C GLY A 235 15.62 -28.01 -10.10
N LEU A 236 16.62 -27.13 -10.11
CA LEU A 236 16.47 -25.71 -9.79
C LEU A 236 15.99 -24.94 -11.02
N TRP A 237 15.09 -23.98 -10.81
CA TRP A 237 14.67 -23.07 -11.88
C TRP A 237 15.81 -22.13 -12.34
N THR A 238 16.80 -21.89 -11.48
CA THR A 238 17.97 -21.03 -11.74
C THR A 238 19.11 -21.73 -12.48
N VAL A 239 18.92 -22.94 -13.00
CA VAL A 239 19.99 -23.77 -13.59
C VAL A 239 20.82 -23.07 -14.68
N TYR A 240 20.27 -22.06 -15.36
CA TYR A 240 20.95 -21.27 -16.40
C TYR A 240 21.33 -19.84 -15.98
N MET A 241 21.02 -19.43 -14.74
CA MET A 241 21.21 -18.04 -14.28
C MET A 241 22.59 -17.79 -13.63
N GLY A 242 23.41 -18.83 -13.43
CA GLY A 242 24.76 -18.71 -12.85
C GLY A 242 25.86 -18.78 -13.90
N ALA A 243 26.85 -17.87 -13.80
CA ALA A 243 28.05 -17.88 -14.65
C ALA A 243 29.04 -19.03 -14.32
N SER A 244 28.83 -19.75 -13.22
CA SER A 244 29.76 -20.77 -12.74
C SER A 244 29.07 -21.84 -11.87
N ASN A 245 27.97 -22.43 -12.32
CA ASN A 245 27.56 -23.72 -11.77
C ASN A 245 28.55 -24.79 -12.26
N SER A 246 29.70 -24.86 -11.58
CA SER A 246 30.61 -26.01 -11.68
C SER A 246 29.74 -27.26 -11.54
N MET A 247 29.84 -28.13 -12.55
CA MET A 247 29.11 -29.39 -12.66
C MET A 247 29.31 -30.26 -11.41
N VAL A 248 28.54 -30.04 -10.36
CA VAL A 248 28.26 -31.08 -9.38
C VAL A 248 27.03 -31.82 -9.92
N ARG A 249 27.30 -32.78 -10.81
CA ARG A 249 26.31 -33.75 -11.28
C ARG A 249 25.84 -34.56 -10.08
N SER A 250 24.62 -34.32 -9.60
CA SER A 250 23.97 -35.27 -8.70
C SER A 250 23.64 -36.57 -9.46
N PRO A 251 23.80 -37.75 -8.85
CA PRO A 251 23.34 -38.99 -9.43
C PRO A 251 21.81 -38.97 -9.46
N SER A 252 21.24 -39.07 -10.66
CA SER A 252 19.80 -39.03 -10.90
C SER A 252 19.08 -40.19 -10.23
N ALA A 253 17.79 -40.00 -9.87
CA ALA A 253 16.89 -41.02 -9.32
C ALA A 253 16.58 -42.22 -10.24
N MET A 254 17.23 -42.33 -11.41
CA MET A 254 17.22 -43.53 -12.26
C MET A 254 18.59 -44.25 -12.30
N SER A 255 19.56 -43.84 -11.48
CA SER A 255 20.84 -44.55 -11.35
C SER A 255 20.78 -45.52 -10.17
N ASN A 256 20.68 -46.82 -10.45
CA ASN A 256 20.81 -47.92 -9.49
C ASN A 256 22.25 -48.08 -8.93
N ARG A 257 22.95 -46.99 -8.62
CA ARG A 257 24.24 -47.04 -7.92
C ARG A 257 24.14 -46.33 -6.58
N SER A 258 23.79 -47.11 -5.59
CA SER A 258 24.06 -46.86 -4.18
C SER A 258 25.59 -46.82 -3.97
N ALA A 259 26.18 -45.62 -4.03
CA ALA A 259 27.51 -45.38 -3.49
C ALA A 259 27.65 -43.91 -3.06
N GLY A 260 27.65 -43.72 -1.73
CA GLY A 260 28.17 -42.58 -0.97
C GLY A 260 28.13 -41.20 -1.60
N PHE A 261 27.08 -40.43 -1.31
CA PHE A 261 27.11 -38.98 -1.43
C PHE A 261 27.14 -38.40 0.00
N LEU A 262 28.30 -37.91 0.44
CA LEU A 262 28.40 -37.01 1.59
C LEU A 262 28.17 -35.60 1.04
N PRO A 263 27.13 -34.88 1.47
CA PRO A 263 26.98 -33.49 1.07
C PRO A 263 28.10 -32.71 1.73
N THR A 264 29.03 -32.16 0.94
CA THR A 264 29.87 -31.07 1.42
C THR A 264 28.96 -29.88 1.66
N GLN A 265 28.47 -29.75 2.89
CA GLN A 265 28.00 -28.47 3.40
C GLN A 265 29.22 -27.53 3.33
N GLN A 266 29.28 -26.70 2.30
CA GLN A 266 29.97 -25.43 2.46
C GLN A 266 29.10 -24.64 3.43
N GLU A 267 29.40 -24.77 4.73
CA GLU A 267 28.91 -23.83 5.72
C GLU A 267 29.32 -22.42 5.26
N PRO A 268 28.41 -21.44 5.28
CA PRO A 268 28.78 -20.07 4.97
C PRO A 268 29.90 -19.64 5.92
N GLU A 269 30.91 -18.93 5.39
CA GLU A 269 31.99 -18.40 6.21
C GLU A 269 31.42 -17.44 7.26
N VAL A 270 31.32 -17.90 8.51
CA VAL A 270 30.77 -17.10 9.60
C VAL A 270 31.84 -16.11 10.07
N GLN A 271 31.70 -14.85 9.68
CA GLN A 271 32.53 -13.77 10.21
C GLN A 271 31.86 -13.12 11.42
N ILE A 272 32.50 -13.25 12.59
CA ILE A 272 32.01 -12.67 13.85
C ILE A 272 32.54 -11.25 13.99
N ILE A 273 31.64 -10.26 13.85
CA ILE A 273 31.95 -8.84 14.06
C ILE A 273 31.59 -8.46 15.51
N LYS A 274 32.59 -8.09 16.32
CA LYS A 274 32.37 -7.57 17.68
C LYS A 274 32.37 -6.04 17.67
N LEU A 275 31.24 -5.44 18.04
CA LEU A 275 31.09 -3.98 18.17
C LEU A 275 31.12 -3.59 19.65
N HIS A 276 31.97 -2.62 20.01
CA HIS A 276 32.04 -2.09 21.37
C HIS A 276 31.09 -0.91 21.54
N LYS A 277 30.15 -1.02 22.49
CA LYS A 277 29.23 0.06 22.84
C LYS A 277 29.96 1.13 23.67
N SER A 278 30.04 2.36 23.17
CA SER A 278 30.49 3.51 23.99
C SER A 278 29.36 3.95 24.94
N ASN A 279 29.72 4.35 26.17
CA ASN A 279 28.78 4.70 27.25
C ASN A 279 27.81 5.88 26.99
N ASN A 280 27.84 6.52 25.81
CA ASN A 280 26.97 7.65 25.46
C ASN A 280 25.70 7.27 24.69
N GLY A 281 24.96 6.28 25.19
CA GLY A 281 23.50 6.18 24.99
C GLY A 281 22.92 5.89 23.60
N MET A 282 23.66 5.97 22.50
CA MET A 282 23.11 5.67 21.16
C MET A 282 23.31 4.19 20.79
N GLY A 283 22.21 3.53 20.42
CA GLY A 283 22.21 2.17 19.89
C GLY A 283 22.74 2.12 18.47
N LEU A 284 23.51 1.08 18.14
CA LEU A 284 23.98 0.82 16.78
C LEU A 284 22.96 -0.11 16.09
N SER A 285 22.52 0.27 14.89
CA SER A 285 21.71 -0.56 14.01
C SER A 285 22.48 -0.83 12.71
N ILE A 286 22.47 -2.07 12.23
CA ILE A 286 23.11 -2.45 10.98
C ILE A 286 22.10 -2.22 9.86
N VAL A 287 22.32 -1.18 9.06
CA VAL A 287 21.37 -0.77 8.00
C VAL A 287 21.73 -1.38 6.63
N ALA A 288 23.00 -1.75 6.42
CA ALA A 288 23.45 -2.47 5.23
C ALA A 288 24.81 -3.16 5.47
N ALA A 289 25.04 -4.29 4.81
CA ALA A 289 26.35 -4.93 4.69
C ALA A 289 26.67 -5.12 3.20
N ARG A 290 27.82 -4.61 2.75
CA ARG A 290 28.31 -4.81 1.38
C ARG A 290 29.67 -5.49 1.44
N VAL A 291 29.78 -6.63 0.76
CA VAL A 291 31.05 -7.31 0.54
C VAL A 291 31.67 -6.71 -0.72
N SER A 292 32.81 -6.03 -0.58
CA SER A 292 33.62 -5.61 -1.73
C SER A 292 34.59 -6.74 -2.06
N THR A 293 34.27 -7.52 -3.09
CA THR A 293 35.23 -8.46 -3.67
C THR A 293 36.26 -7.68 -4.48
N TYR A 294 37.44 -7.43 -3.92
CA TYR A 294 38.60 -7.15 -4.74
C TYR A 294 39.16 -8.50 -5.23
N THR A 295 39.41 -8.56 -6.53
CA THR A 295 39.80 -9.70 -7.38
C THR A 295 40.62 -10.78 -6.73
#